data_AF-A0AA37TCZ4-F1
#
_entry.id   AF-A0AA37TCZ4-F1
#
_cell.length_a   1.000
_cell.length_b   1.000
_cell.length_c   1.000
_cell.angle_alpha   90.00
_cell.angle_beta   90.00
_cell.angle_gamma   90.00
#
_symmetry.space_group_name_H-M   'P 1'
#
loop_
_entity.id
_entity.type
_entity.pdbx_description
1 polymer ?
#
loop_
_entity_poly.entity_id
_entity_poly.type
_entity_poly.pdbx_seq_one_letter_code
_entity_poly.pdbx_strand_id
1 'polypeptide(L)'
;MPLVAPTRPGRFCANAVYDACNWLVPPGSDQAFCLACRHNGTIPNVSDPPQLAAWQQIEVAKHRLFYTLLRWNLPLKTRNEDPAHGLLFDFLSDPPETQGPKVLTGHDNGLITIALVEADDVEREKRRKGMGEPYRTLIGHFRHEVGHHYWDILVRDGGKLEACRAMFGDDTQDYGAALQRHYADGAPPDWQEHFVSTYATSHPWEDFAETWAHYLHIVDTLEMASAFGLEVKPSLGNTDALSARVNFDPYEANGIRPIIDAWLPFVFAMNCVNRAMGNRDLYPFVLSPAVIQKLGFIHDLVHGRV
;
A
#
# COMPACT_ATOMS: atom_id res chain seq x y z
N MET A 1 7.74 -13.11 16.02
CA MET A 1 8.43 -14.39 15.73
C MET A 1 7.36 -15.48 15.69
N PRO A 2 6.89 -15.94 14.50
CA PRO A 2 5.91 -17.01 14.45
C PRO A 2 6.63 -18.36 14.63
N LEU A 3 6.21 -19.11 15.65
CA LEU A 3 6.62 -20.49 15.87
C LEU A 3 5.89 -21.40 14.87
N VAL A 4 6.67 -22.16 14.10
CA VAL A 4 6.18 -23.12 13.09
C VAL A 4 5.74 -24.42 13.77
N ALA A 5 4.61 -24.98 13.34
CA ALA A 5 4.18 -26.33 13.72
C ALA A 5 5.11 -27.41 13.10
N PRO A 6 5.50 -28.48 13.84
CA PRO A 6 6.77 -29.17 13.60
C PRO A 6 6.81 -30.24 12.50
N THR A 7 5.80 -30.36 11.62
CA THR A 7 5.60 -31.63 10.89
C THR A 7 6.12 -31.68 9.45
N ARG A 8 6.74 -30.61 8.91
CA ARG A 8 7.58 -30.68 7.70
C ARG A 8 8.71 -29.64 7.78
N PRO A 9 9.98 -29.97 7.51
CA PRO A 9 11.04 -28.98 7.44
C PRO A 9 10.79 -28.08 6.24
N GLY A 10 10.27 -26.88 6.49
CA GLY A 10 10.14 -25.85 5.47
C GLY A 10 11.52 -25.35 5.06
N ARG A 11 11.75 -25.19 3.75
CA ARG A 11 12.98 -24.59 3.23
C ARG A 11 12.85 -23.07 3.26
N PHE A 12 13.85 -22.37 3.78
CA PHE A 12 13.89 -20.91 3.70
C PHE A 12 13.97 -20.43 2.25
N CYS A 13 13.39 -19.27 2.00
CA CYS A 13 13.58 -18.52 0.76
C CYS A 13 15.08 -18.35 0.46
N ALA A 14 15.48 -18.43 -0.80
CA ALA A 14 16.87 -18.19 -1.21
C ALA A 14 17.38 -16.80 -0.77
N ASN A 15 16.51 -15.78 -0.69
CA ASN A 15 16.89 -14.45 -0.20
C ASN A 15 17.18 -14.37 1.31
N ALA A 16 16.98 -15.45 2.07
CA ALA A 16 17.34 -15.49 3.49
C ALA A 16 18.85 -15.40 3.73
N VAL A 17 19.67 -15.79 2.76
CA VAL A 17 21.14 -15.62 2.82
C VAL A 17 21.57 -14.16 2.93
N TYR A 18 20.72 -13.23 2.49
CA TYR A 18 20.98 -11.79 2.51
C TYR A 18 20.26 -11.08 3.66
N ASP A 19 19.66 -11.82 4.61
CA ASP A 19 18.77 -11.28 5.65
C ASP A 19 17.61 -10.42 5.12
N ALA A 20 17.29 -10.55 3.83
CA ALA A 20 16.25 -9.80 3.16
C ALA A 20 14.87 -10.51 3.24
N CYS A 21 14.85 -11.79 3.62
CA CYS A 21 13.63 -12.58 3.73
C CYS A 21 13.75 -13.63 4.83
N ASN A 22 12.69 -13.79 5.63
CA ASN A 22 12.58 -14.88 6.61
C ASN A 22 11.39 -15.82 6.35
N TRP A 23 10.76 -15.72 5.18
CA TRP A 23 9.64 -16.58 4.79
C TRP A 23 10.11 -17.93 4.27
N LEU A 24 9.26 -18.93 4.41
CA LEU A 24 9.48 -20.27 3.88
C LEU A 24 8.94 -20.39 2.45
N VAL A 25 9.57 -21.26 1.66
CA VAL A 25 9.03 -21.73 0.38
C VAL A 25 7.86 -22.67 0.66
N PRO A 26 6.77 -22.61 -0.14
CA PRO A 26 5.65 -23.55 -0.01
C PRO A 26 6.12 -25.02 0.02
N PRO A 27 5.63 -25.84 0.96
CA PRO A 27 6.01 -27.25 1.04
C PRO A 27 5.74 -28.00 -0.27
N GLY A 28 6.73 -28.76 -0.76
CA GLY A 28 6.63 -29.52 -2.00
C GLY A 28 6.86 -28.71 -3.28
N SER A 29 7.27 -27.44 -3.16
CA SER A 29 7.67 -26.61 -4.30
C SER A 29 9.16 -26.74 -4.62
N ASP A 30 9.48 -26.85 -5.91
CA ASP A 30 10.85 -26.82 -6.43
C ASP A 30 11.41 -25.38 -6.56
N GLN A 31 10.61 -24.37 -6.21
CA GLN A 31 10.98 -22.95 -6.35
C GLN A 31 12.02 -22.51 -5.34
N ALA A 32 13.03 -21.74 -5.76
CA ALA A 32 14.05 -21.22 -4.83
C ALA A 32 13.48 -20.16 -3.85
N PHE A 33 12.45 -19.42 -4.27
CA PHE A 33 11.93 -18.24 -3.58
C PHE A 33 10.55 -18.48 -2.94
N CYS A 34 10.24 -17.73 -1.88
CA CYS A 34 8.91 -17.73 -1.26
C CYS A 34 7.85 -17.05 -2.14
N LEU A 35 6.59 -17.07 -1.69
CA LEU A 35 5.46 -16.47 -2.42
C LEU A 35 5.62 -14.96 -2.70
N ALA A 36 6.40 -14.23 -1.91
CA ALA A 36 6.69 -12.82 -2.13
C ALA A 36 7.94 -12.60 -2.99
N CYS A 37 9.07 -13.22 -2.65
CA CYS A 37 10.34 -13.02 -3.35
C CYS A 37 10.35 -13.58 -4.78
N ARG A 38 9.43 -14.49 -5.14
CA ARG A 38 9.29 -14.95 -6.54
C ARG A 38 8.85 -13.86 -7.51
N HIS A 39 8.40 -12.71 -7.00
CA HIS A 39 8.04 -11.53 -7.80
C HIS A 39 9.19 -10.53 -7.95
N ASN A 40 10.41 -10.85 -7.51
CA ASN A 40 11.57 -9.99 -7.74
C ASN A 40 12.04 -10.16 -9.18
N GLY A 41 12.11 -9.05 -9.91
CA GLY A 41 12.87 -8.94 -11.14
C GLY A 41 14.30 -8.56 -10.81
N THR A 42 14.66 -7.32 -11.12
CA THR A 42 15.97 -6.75 -10.83
C THR A 42 16.11 -6.44 -9.34
N ILE A 43 17.16 -6.95 -8.71
CA ILE A 43 17.58 -6.59 -7.34
C ILE A 43 18.87 -5.76 -7.41
N PRO A 44 19.15 -4.88 -6.44
CA PRO A 44 20.35 -4.05 -6.47
C PRO A 44 21.61 -4.87 -6.19
N ASN A 45 22.78 -4.22 -6.27
CA ASN A 45 24.05 -4.89 -6.02
C ASN A 45 24.17 -5.27 -4.53
N VAL A 46 23.84 -6.52 -4.20
CA VAL A 46 23.91 -7.05 -2.83
C VAL A 46 25.32 -7.16 -2.26
N SER A 47 26.37 -6.97 -3.07
CA SER A 47 27.76 -6.87 -2.59
C SER A 47 28.11 -5.48 -2.07
N ASP A 48 27.28 -4.47 -2.35
CA ASP A 48 27.41 -3.10 -1.82
C ASP A 48 26.57 -2.98 -0.53
N PRO A 49 27.19 -2.84 0.67
CA PRO A 49 26.47 -2.94 1.94
C PRO A 49 25.34 -1.90 2.12
N PRO A 50 25.51 -0.61 1.76
CA PRO A 50 24.41 0.35 1.68
C PRO A 50 23.22 -0.10 0.82
N GLN A 51 23.48 -0.65 -0.37
CA GLN A 51 22.40 -1.10 -1.26
C GLN A 51 21.69 -2.33 -0.72
N LEU A 52 22.45 -3.27 -0.14
CA LEU A 52 21.90 -4.43 0.55
C LEU A 52 20.98 -4.00 1.70
N ALA A 53 21.42 -3.07 2.55
CA ALA A 53 20.63 -2.57 3.68
C ALA A 53 19.33 -1.88 3.22
N ALA A 54 19.40 -1.09 2.15
CA ALA A 54 18.22 -0.46 1.55
C ALA A 54 17.25 -1.52 1.00
N TRP A 55 17.77 -2.53 0.30
CA TRP A 55 16.96 -3.62 -0.23
C TRP A 55 16.29 -4.46 0.85
N GLN A 56 16.98 -4.74 1.97
CA GLN A 56 16.39 -5.43 3.13
C GLN A 56 15.15 -4.68 3.66
N GLN A 57 15.22 -3.35 3.78
CA GLN A 57 14.08 -2.54 4.23
C GLN A 57 12.92 -2.57 3.22
N ILE A 58 13.23 -2.48 1.93
CA ILE A 58 12.24 -2.59 0.85
C ILE A 58 11.56 -3.95 0.88
N GLU A 59 12.32 -5.04 1.03
CA GLU A 59 11.76 -6.38 1.14
C GLU A 59 10.85 -6.49 2.36
N VAL A 60 11.20 -5.96 3.52
CA VAL A 60 10.30 -5.96 4.69
C VAL A 60 8.97 -5.26 4.38
N ALA A 61 9.00 -4.11 3.71
CA ALA A 61 7.79 -3.40 3.29
C ALA A 61 6.96 -4.22 2.29
N LYS A 62 7.61 -4.83 1.30
CA LYS A 62 6.96 -5.69 0.31
C LYS A 62 6.33 -6.93 0.94
N HIS A 63 7.01 -7.58 1.89
CA HIS A 63 6.46 -8.76 2.57
C HIS A 63 5.18 -8.43 3.36
N ARG A 64 5.10 -7.24 3.97
CA ARG A 64 3.87 -6.75 4.60
C ARG A 64 2.76 -6.59 3.57
N LEU A 65 3.04 -6.01 2.40
CA LEU A 65 2.07 -5.95 1.31
C LEU A 65 1.61 -7.37 0.90
N PHE A 66 2.54 -8.29 0.64
CA PHE A 66 2.19 -9.64 0.20
C PHE A 66 1.37 -10.41 1.23
N TYR A 67 1.59 -10.18 2.52
CA TYR A 67 0.74 -10.74 3.57
C TYR A 67 -0.72 -10.32 3.36
N THR A 68 -0.96 -9.02 3.15
CA THR A 68 -2.30 -8.46 2.90
C THR A 68 -2.92 -9.05 1.62
N LEU A 69 -2.16 -9.13 0.54
CA LEU A 69 -2.65 -9.68 -0.74
C LEU A 69 -3.01 -11.17 -0.63
N LEU A 70 -2.22 -11.94 0.13
CA LEU A 70 -2.49 -13.35 0.39
C LEU A 70 -3.73 -13.56 1.27
N ARG A 71 -3.97 -12.67 2.25
CA ARG A 71 -5.14 -12.75 3.14
C ARG A 71 -6.46 -12.59 2.39
N TRP A 72 -6.50 -11.76 1.35
CA TRP A 72 -7.66 -11.65 0.45
C TRP A 72 -7.64 -12.62 -0.74
N ASN A 73 -6.63 -13.50 -0.82
CA ASN A 73 -6.46 -14.45 -1.92
C ASN A 73 -6.51 -13.75 -3.29
N LEU A 74 -5.89 -12.57 -3.38
CA LEU A 74 -5.87 -11.80 -4.62
C LEU A 74 -4.99 -12.49 -5.68
N PRO A 75 -5.27 -12.28 -6.99
CA PRO A 75 -4.45 -12.86 -8.06
C PRO A 75 -2.99 -12.40 -7.98
N LEU A 76 -2.07 -13.36 -7.84
CA LEU A 76 -0.62 -13.12 -7.70
C LEU A 76 0.19 -13.88 -8.77
N LYS A 77 -0.21 -13.79 -10.03
CA LYS A 77 0.54 -14.39 -11.14
C LYS A 77 1.89 -13.69 -11.30
N THR A 78 2.95 -14.46 -11.43
CA THR A 78 4.31 -13.98 -11.75
C THR A 78 4.45 -13.73 -13.26
N ARG A 79 5.50 -13.02 -13.69
CA ARG A 79 5.85 -12.89 -15.11
C ARG A 79 6.13 -14.22 -15.83
N ASN A 80 6.50 -15.27 -15.09
CA ASN A 80 6.68 -16.60 -15.68
C ASN A 80 5.34 -17.29 -15.99
N GLU A 81 4.30 -16.97 -15.21
CA GLU A 81 2.94 -17.52 -15.38
C GLU A 81 2.09 -16.66 -16.33
N ASP A 82 2.32 -15.35 -16.33
CA ASP A 82 1.71 -14.38 -17.25
C ASP A 82 2.78 -13.38 -17.73
N PRO A 83 3.38 -13.59 -18.91
CA PRO A 83 4.44 -12.72 -19.42
C PRO A 83 4.02 -11.27 -19.63
N ALA A 84 2.74 -11.02 -19.93
CA ALA A 84 2.24 -9.69 -20.28
C ALA A 84 1.85 -8.87 -19.05
N HIS A 85 1.15 -9.48 -18.09
CA HIS A 85 0.56 -8.77 -16.95
C HIS A 85 1.00 -9.29 -15.59
N GLY A 86 1.88 -10.29 -15.53
CA GLY A 86 2.35 -10.84 -14.25
C GLY A 86 3.03 -9.79 -13.38
N LEU A 87 2.76 -9.82 -12.09
CA LEU A 87 3.33 -8.87 -11.13
C LEU A 87 4.84 -9.11 -10.99
N LEU A 88 5.63 -8.05 -11.21
CA LEU A 88 7.08 -8.03 -11.06
C LEU A 88 7.52 -6.75 -10.33
N PHE A 89 8.52 -6.86 -9.47
CA PHE A 89 9.12 -5.72 -8.79
C PHE A 89 10.60 -5.57 -9.17
N ASP A 90 10.95 -4.39 -9.68
CA ASP A 90 12.33 -3.99 -9.92
C ASP A 90 12.78 -2.99 -8.85
N PHE A 91 13.90 -3.29 -8.22
CA PHE A 91 14.52 -2.47 -7.17
C PHE A 91 15.80 -1.86 -7.72
N LEU A 92 15.73 -0.60 -8.16
CA LEU A 92 16.80 0.02 -8.92
C LEU A 92 17.49 1.12 -8.11
N SER A 93 18.82 1.09 -8.09
CA SER A 93 19.64 2.18 -7.59
C SER A 93 19.76 3.29 -8.63
N ASP A 94 19.82 4.55 -8.18
CA ASP A 94 20.14 5.66 -9.07
C ASP A 94 21.49 5.42 -9.78
N PRO A 95 21.59 5.67 -11.09
CA PRO A 95 22.89 5.69 -11.76
C PRO A 95 23.75 6.83 -11.17
N PRO A 96 25.09 6.78 -11.33
CA PRO A 96 25.93 7.93 -11.02
C PRO A 96 25.41 9.19 -11.73
N GLU A 97 25.48 10.37 -11.08
CA GLU A 97 24.88 11.61 -11.60
C GLU A 97 25.31 11.96 -13.04
N THR A 98 26.46 11.46 -13.47
CA THR A 98 27.04 11.65 -14.81
C THR A 98 26.48 10.72 -15.88
N GLN A 99 25.66 9.72 -15.53
CA GLN A 99 25.28 8.62 -16.41
C GLN A 99 23.79 8.54 -16.74
N GLY A 100 22.93 9.38 -16.16
CA GLY A 100 21.52 9.40 -16.53
C GLY A 100 20.59 10.06 -15.52
N PRO A 101 19.29 10.10 -15.82
CA PRO A 101 18.28 10.56 -14.89
C PRO A 101 18.15 9.61 -13.70
N LYS A 102 17.64 10.13 -12.58
CA LYS A 102 17.33 9.33 -11.39
C LYS A 102 16.20 8.34 -11.67
N VAL A 103 16.23 7.21 -10.97
CA VAL A 103 15.16 6.22 -11.01
C VAL A 103 13.90 6.81 -10.39
N LEU A 104 12.79 6.67 -11.10
CA LEU A 104 11.47 7.00 -10.60
C LEU A 104 10.74 5.74 -10.16
N THR A 105 10.04 5.85 -9.04
CA THR A 105 9.07 4.83 -8.61
C THR A 105 7.82 4.95 -9.46
N GLY A 106 7.25 3.83 -9.88
CA GLY A 106 6.05 3.82 -10.70
C GLY A 106 5.64 2.42 -11.15
N HIS A 107 4.53 2.36 -11.87
CA HIS A 107 3.93 1.16 -12.41
C HIS A 107 3.81 1.21 -13.94
N ASP A 108 4.13 0.08 -14.59
CA ASP A 108 3.91 -0.15 -16.02
C ASP A 108 3.46 -1.60 -16.29
N ASN A 109 2.17 -1.79 -16.57
CA ASN A 109 1.58 -3.08 -16.97
C ASN A 109 2.00 -4.27 -16.07
N GLY A 110 1.95 -4.11 -14.75
CA GLY A 110 2.34 -5.11 -13.75
C GLY A 110 3.84 -5.14 -13.40
N LEU A 111 4.68 -4.35 -14.06
CA LEU A 111 6.03 -4.04 -13.58
C LEU A 111 5.97 -2.85 -12.64
N ILE A 112 6.34 -3.06 -11.38
CA ILE A 112 6.46 -1.99 -10.38
C ILE A 112 7.94 -1.73 -10.15
N THR A 113 8.37 -0.51 -10.44
CA THR A 113 9.73 -0.06 -10.14
C THR A 113 9.71 0.69 -8.81
N ILE A 114 10.59 0.32 -7.87
CA ILE A 114 10.80 1.04 -6.62
C ILE A 114 12.25 1.53 -6.60
N ALA A 115 12.44 2.84 -6.56
CA ALA A 115 13.76 3.43 -6.45
C ALA A 115 14.37 3.12 -5.07
N LEU A 116 15.61 2.63 -5.05
CA LEU A 116 16.29 2.22 -3.82
C LEU A 116 16.45 3.37 -2.82
N VAL A 117 16.54 4.59 -3.33
CA VAL A 117 16.61 5.84 -2.56
C VAL A 117 15.35 6.09 -1.72
N GLU A 118 14.20 5.46 -2.01
CA GLU A 118 13.01 5.56 -1.15
C GLU A 118 13.24 4.91 0.24
N ALA A 119 14.24 4.03 0.37
CA ALA A 119 14.62 3.43 1.64
C ALA A 119 15.49 4.36 2.51
N ASP A 120 15.99 5.46 1.97
CA ASP A 120 16.71 6.47 2.74
C ASP A 120 15.71 7.41 3.44
N ASP A 121 15.72 7.40 4.77
CA ASP A 121 14.84 8.24 5.60
C ASP A 121 15.03 9.73 5.37
N VAL A 122 16.26 10.18 5.13
CA VAL A 122 16.60 11.59 4.91
C VAL A 122 16.07 12.05 3.55
N GLU A 123 16.33 11.27 2.50
CA GLU A 123 15.84 11.60 1.16
C GLU A 123 14.31 11.51 1.10
N ARG A 124 13.70 10.53 1.78
CA ARG A 124 12.24 10.43 1.85
C ARG A 124 11.60 11.62 2.57
N GLU A 125 12.17 12.09 3.68
CA GLU A 125 11.70 13.29 4.37
C GLU A 125 11.90 14.57 3.53
N LYS A 126 12.99 14.65 2.78
CA LYS A 126 13.25 15.75 1.85
C LYS A 126 12.24 15.78 0.70
N ARG A 127 11.97 14.63 0.07
CA ARG A 127 10.94 14.48 -0.97
C ARG A 127 9.56 14.82 -0.43
N ARG A 128 9.20 14.26 0.73
CA ARG A 128 7.92 14.52 1.41
C ARG A 128 7.69 16.02 1.62
N LYS A 129 8.71 16.76 2.10
CA LYS A 129 8.61 18.22 2.24
C LYS A 129 8.56 18.95 0.89
N GLY A 130 9.40 18.56 -0.06
CA GLY A 130 9.49 19.20 -1.38
C GLY A 130 8.23 19.03 -2.22
N MET A 131 7.52 17.92 -2.07
CA MET A 131 6.28 17.59 -2.78
C MET A 131 5.03 17.95 -1.97
N GLY A 132 5.17 18.51 -0.77
CA GLY A 132 4.03 18.86 0.08
C GLY A 132 3.24 17.66 0.59
N GLU A 133 3.82 16.46 0.58
CA GLU A 133 3.14 15.23 0.98
C GLU A 133 3.00 15.16 2.51
N PRO A 134 1.79 14.88 3.03
CA PRO A 134 1.59 14.79 4.47
C PRO A 134 2.20 13.50 5.05
N TYR A 135 2.37 12.46 4.22
CA TYR A 135 2.77 11.13 4.62
C TYR A 135 3.51 10.43 3.46
N ARG A 136 4.74 9.93 3.69
CA ARG A 136 5.53 9.18 2.70
C ARG A 136 6.24 8.02 3.39
N THR A 137 5.87 6.79 3.08
CA THR A 137 6.51 5.57 3.61
C THR A 137 6.76 4.56 2.50
N LEU A 138 7.76 3.69 2.70
CA LEU A 138 8.08 2.62 1.73
C LEU A 138 6.87 1.75 1.40
N ILE A 139 6.13 1.30 2.42
CA ILE A 139 4.93 0.47 2.22
C ILE A 139 3.81 1.25 1.53
N GLY A 140 3.75 2.58 1.72
CA GLY A 140 2.81 3.45 1.03
C GLY A 140 2.99 3.36 -0.49
N HIS A 141 4.22 3.52 -0.99
CA HIS A 141 4.50 3.38 -2.42
C HIS A 141 4.11 2.00 -2.95
N PHE A 142 4.51 0.93 -2.25
CA PHE A 142 4.10 -0.43 -2.66
C PHE A 142 2.58 -0.59 -2.79
N ARG A 143 1.82 -0.05 -1.82
CA ARG A 143 0.36 -0.14 -1.82
C ARG A 143 -0.27 0.71 -2.92
N HIS A 144 0.31 1.88 -3.23
CA HIS A 144 -0.13 2.73 -4.33
C HIS A 144 0.12 2.04 -5.68
N GLU A 145 1.37 1.65 -5.95
CA GLU A 145 1.74 1.06 -7.24
C GLU A 145 1.03 -0.27 -7.52
N VAL A 146 0.83 -1.11 -6.50
CA VAL A 146 0.05 -2.34 -6.67
C VAL A 146 -1.44 -2.04 -6.88
N GLY A 147 -1.92 -0.87 -6.44
CA GLY A 147 -3.26 -0.38 -6.75
C GLY A 147 -3.46 -0.29 -8.26
N HIS A 148 -2.52 0.30 -9.00
CA HIS A 148 -2.59 0.34 -10.48
C HIS A 148 -2.61 -1.06 -11.10
N HIS A 149 -1.78 -1.97 -10.59
CA HIS A 149 -1.78 -3.37 -11.06
C HIS A 149 -3.14 -4.06 -10.85
N TYR A 150 -3.78 -3.85 -9.70
CA TYR A 150 -5.10 -4.41 -9.44
C TYR A 150 -6.24 -3.66 -10.12
N TRP A 151 -6.04 -2.40 -10.49
CA TRP A 151 -6.97 -1.72 -11.40
C TRP A 151 -7.03 -2.45 -12.74
N ASP A 152 -5.88 -2.78 -13.32
CA ASP A 152 -5.81 -3.54 -14.57
C ASP A 152 -6.56 -4.89 -14.45
N ILE A 153 -6.24 -5.66 -13.42
CA ILE A 153 -6.76 -7.04 -13.27
C ILE A 153 -8.23 -7.06 -12.83
N LEU A 154 -8.60 -6.29 -11.81
CA LEU A 154 -9.91 -6.38 -11.16
C LEU A 154 -10.93 -5.44 -11.78
N VAL A 155 -10.49 -4.32 -12.36
CA VAL A 155 -11.38 -3.32 -12.95
C VAL A 155 -11.46 -3.44 -14.46
N ARG A 156 -10.35 -3.21 -15.16
CA ARG A 156 -10.31 -3.22 -16.64
C ARG A 156 -10.63 -4.61 -17.17
N ASP A 157 -9.86 -5.60 -16.76
CA ASP A 157 -9.96 -6.97 -17.27
C ASP A 157 -11.05 -7.76 -16.53
N GLY A 158 -11.44 -7.30 -15.33
CA GLY A 158 -12.58 -7.81 -14.56
C GLY A 158 -13.96 -7.31 -15.02
N GLY A 159 -14.01 -6.42 -16.02
CA GLY A 159 -15.26 -5.91 -16.59
C GLY A 159 -16.03 -4.95 -15.66
N LYS A 160 -15.32 -4.21 -14.79
CA LYS A 160 -15.89 -3.29 -13.79
C LYS A 160 -15.59 -1.82 -14.08
N LEU A 161 -15.16 -1.48 -15.30
CA LEU A 161 -14.83 -0.11 -15.72
C LEU A 161 -15.95 0.88 -15.42
N GLU A 162 -17.19 0.59 -15.83
CA GLU A 162 -18.30 1.53 -15.65
C GLU A 162 -18.62 1.77 -14.17
N ALA A 163 -18.53 0.74 -13.33
CA ALA A 163 -18.72 0.88 -11.88
C ALA A 163 -17.58 1.70 -11.24
N CYS A 164 -16.33 1.51 -11.70
CA CYS A 164 -15.19 2.29 -11.25
C CYS A 164 -15.31 3.75 -11.70
N ARG A 165 -15.73 4.01 -12.95
CA ARG A 165 -15.93 5.36 -13.48
C ARG A 165 -17.02 6.12 -12.74
N ALA A 166 -18.10 5.44 -12.36
CA ALA A 166 -19.15 6.03 -11.54
C ALA A 166 -18.64 6.47 -10.16
N MET A 167 -17.56 5.85 -9.65
CA MET A 167 -17.00 6.13 -8.33
C MET A 167 -15.82 7.13 -8.35
N PHE A 168 -14.91 6.99 -9.32
CA PHE A 168 -13.65 7.74 -9.37
C PHE A 168 -13.58 8.76 -10.51
N GLY A 169 -14.46 8.66 -11.51
CA GLY A 169 -14.45 9.51 -12.70
C GLY A 169 -13.82 8.85 -13.92
N ASP A 170 -13.68 9.63 -14.99
CA ASP A 170 -13.25 9.16 -16.31
C ASP A 170 -11.73 8.93 -16.39
N ASP A 171 -11.32 7.67 -16.40
CA ASP A 171 -9.93 7.22 -16.55
C ASP A 171 -9.35 7.44 -17.96
N THR A 172 -10.16 7.78 -18.96
CA THR A 172 -9.69 7.99 -20.35
C THR A 172 -9.08 9.37 -20.60
N GLN A 173 -9.10 10.23 -19.58
CA GLN A 173 -8.44 11.53 -19.62
C GLN A 173 -6.94 11.37 -19.91
N ASP A 174 -6.36 12.34 -20.63
CA ASP A 174 -4.93 12.31 -20.90
C ASP A 174 -4.15 12.47 -19.60
N TYR A 175 -3.48 11.39 -19.20
CA TYR A 175 -2.77 11.29 -17.93
C TYR A 175 -1.69 12.38 -17.78
N GLY A 176 -0.91 12.60 -18.84
CA GLY A 176 0.19 13.59 -18.82
C GLY A 176 -0.33 15.02 -18.68
N ALA A 177 -1.38 15.37 -19.42
CA ALA A 177 -2.02 16.68 -19.33
C ALA A 177 -2.71 16.87 -17.98
N ALA A 178 -3.31 15.82 -17.41
CA ALA A 178 -3.94 15.88 -16.09
C ALA A 178 -2.92 16.16 -14.97
N LEU A 179 -1.79 15.45 -14.98
CA LEU A 179 -0.67 15.72 -14.06
C LEU A 179 -0.11 17.13 -14.22
N GLN A 180 0.09 17.60 -15.47
CA GLN A 180 0.58 18.96 -15.72
C GLN A 180 -0.36 20.01 -15.13
N ARG A 181 -1.68 19.86 -15.30
CA ARG A 181 -2.68 20.75 -14.69
C ARG A 181 -2.60 20.70 -13.17
N HIS A 182 -2.50 19.51 -12.57
CA HIS A 182 -2.38 19.38 -11.12
C HIS A 182 -1.16 20.12 -10.56
N TYR A 183 0.01 20.00 -11.20
CA TYR A 183 1.21 20.71 -10.75
C TYR A 183 1.17 22.22 -11.02
N ALA A 184 0.43 22.67 -12.03
CA ALA A 184 0.29 24.09 -12.35
C ALA A 184 -0.75 24.79 -11.45
N ASP A 185 -1.91 24.18 -11.25
CA ASP A 185 -3.08 24.81 -10.63
C ASP A 185 -3.30 24.35 -9.17
N GLY A 186 -2.72 23.21 -8.79
CA GLY A 186 -2.93 22.57 -7.49
C GLY A 186 -4.26 21.83 -7.40
N ALA A 187 -4.58 21.36 -6.19
CA ALA A 187 -5.86 20.71 -5.90
C ALA A 187 -6.99 21.75 -5.74
N PRO A 188 -8.24 21.44 -6.14
CA PRO A 188 -9.40 22.29 -5.89
C PRO A 188 -9.58 22.64 -4.40
N PRO A 189 -10.08 23.82 -4.01
CA PRO A 189 -10.19 24.22 -2.61
C PRO A 189 -11.01 23.28 -1.70
N ASP A 190 -11.97 22.57 -2.28
CA ASP A 190 -12.89 21.62 -1.65
C ASP A 190 -12.44 20.15 -1.80
N TRP A 191 -11.19 19.90 -2.20
CA TRP A 191 -10.70 18.55 -2.48
C TRP A 191 -10.89 17.57 -1.31
N GLN A 192 -10.75 18.04 -0.05
CA GLN A 192 -10.92 17.20 1.15
C GLN A 192 -12.33 16.61 1.29
N GLU A 193 -13.33 17.20 0.62
CA GLU A 193 -14.70 16.68 0.62
C GLU A 193 -14.86 15.43 -0.25
N HIS A 194 -13.96 15.21 -1.21
CA HIS A 194 -14.10 14.19 -2.24
C HIS A 194 -12.91 13.23 -2.38
N PHE A 195 -11.71 13.65 -2.00
CA PHE A 195 -10.46 12.92 -2.25
C PHE A 195 -9.66 12.71 -0.97
N VAL A 196 -8.97 11.58 -0.88
CA VAL A 196 -8.18 11.24 0.31
C VAL A 196 -6.87 12.05 0.40
N SER A 197 -6.32 12.46 -0.74
CA SER A 197 -5.11 13.29 -0.83
C SER A 197 -5.26 14.33 -1.95
N THR A 198 -4.40 15.35 -1.95
CA THR A 198 -4.34 16.30 -3.07
C THR A 198 -3.92 15.60 -4.35
N TYR A 199 -3.01 14.63 -4.27
CA TYR A 199 -2.52 13.91 -5.43
C TYR A 199 -3.62 13.04 -6.08
N ALA A 200 -4.55 12.49 -5.30
CA ALA A 200 -5.73 11.81 -5.81
C ALA A 200 -6.61 12.70 -6.72
N THR A 201 -6.52 14.03 -6.61
CA THR A 201 -7.24 14.95 -7.52
C THR A 201 -6.63 15.01 -8.93
N SER A 202 -5.41 14.50 -9.11
CA SER A 202 -4.66 14.66 -10.36
C SER A 202 -5.26 13.86 -11.51
N HIS A 203 -5.78 12.66 -11.24
CA HIS A 203 -6.37 11.78 -12.24
C HIS A 203 -7.24 10.70 -11.57
N PRO A 204 -8.38 10.27 -12.16
CA PRO A 204 -9.20 9.18 -11.60
C PRO A 204 -8.46 7.86 -11.33
N TRP A 205 -7.44 7.57 -12.14
CA TRP A 205 -6.58 6.41 -11.93
C TRP A 205 -5.70 6.54 -10.67
N GLU A 206 -5.26 7.77 -10.36
CA GLU A 206 -4.50 8.09 -9.14
C GLU A 206 -5.40 8.11 -7.90
N ASP A 207 -6.63 8.62 -8.05
CA ASP A 207 -7.65 8.54 -7.00
C ASP A 207 -7.95 7.09 -6.59
N PHE A 208 -8.04 6.19 -7.57
CA PHE A 208 -8.17 4.77 -7.31
C PHE A 208 -6.97 4.21 -6.54
N ALA A 209 -5.74 4.45 -7.02
CA ALA A 209 -4.52 3.92 -6.42
C ALA A 209 -4.28 4.46 -5.00
N GLU A 210 -4.53 5.75 -4.77
CA GLU A 210 -4.49 6.37 -3.45
C GLU A 210 -5.55 5.78 -2.51
N THR A 211 -6.80 5.67 -2.97
CA THR A 211 -7.88 5.06 -2.16
C THR A 211 -7.57 3.61 -1.83
N TRP A 212 -7.04 2.84 -2.79
CA TRP A 212 -6.59 1.47 -2.58
C TRP A 212 -5.51 1.41 -1.49
N ALA A 213 -4.49 2.26 -1.60
CA ALA A 213 -3.40 2.28 -0.63
C ALA A 213 -3.88 2.60 0.79
N HIS A 214 -4.83 3.53 0.90
CA HIS A 214 -5.47 3.89 2.15
C HIS A 214 -6.33 2.77 2.75
N TYR A 215 -7.11 2.08 1.93
CA TYR A 215 -7.90 0.94 2.37
C TYR A 215 -7.02 -0.16 2.99
N LEU A 216 -5.91 -0.53 2.33
CA LEU A 216 -4.93 -1.47 2.87
C LEU A 216 -4.30 -0.96 4.18
N HIS A 217 -4.01 0.35 4.25
CA HIS A 217 -3.50 0.99 5.46
C HIS A 217 -4.42 0.78 6.65
N ILE A 218 -5.72 1.02 6.45
CA ILE A 218 -6.74 0.93 7.48
C ILE A 218 -6.88 -0.51 7.95
N VAL A 219 -7.05 -1.46 7.02
CA VAL A 219 -7.26 -2.87 7.35
C VAL A 219 -6.07 -3.47 8.10
N ASP A 220 -4.85 -3.30 7.60
CA ASP A 220 -3.65 -3.87 8.24
C ASP A 220 -3.41 -3.27 9.62
N THR A 221 -3.69 -1.97 9.78
CA THR A 221 -3.52 -1.31 11.08
C THR A 221 -4.56 -1.79 12.08
N LEU A 222 -5.82 -1.95 11.66
CA LEU A 222 -6.87 -2.50 12.51
C LEU A 222 -6.62 -3.97 12.86
N GLU A 223 -6.04 -4.76 11.96
CA GLU A 223 -5.67 -6.14 12.26
C GLU A 223 -4.66 -6.17 13.41
N MET A 224 -3.62 -5.34 13.36
CA MET A 224 -2.65 -5.23 14.45
C MET A 224 -3.33 -4.73 15.73
N ALA A 225 -4.21 -3.74 15.64
CA ALA A 225 -4.98 -3.28 16.79
C ALA A 225 -5.79 -4.41 17.42
N SER A 226 -6.41 -5.27 16.61
CA SER A 226 -7.16 -6.44 17.08
C SER A 226 -6.26 -7.49 17.71
N ALA A 227 -5.13 -7.82 17.06
CA ALA A 227 -4.18 -8.82 17.53
C ALA A 227 -3.58 -8.48 18.90
N PHE A 228 -3.41 -7.19 19.20
CA PHE A 228 -2.95 -6.70 20.50
C PHE A 228 -4.08 -6.35 21.47
N GLY A 229 -5.34 -6.55 21.09
CA GLY A 229 -6.51 -6.28 21.93
C GLY A 229 -6.68 -4.79 22.27
N LEU A 230 -6.27 -3.89 21.38
CA LEU A 230 -6.39 -2.46 21.59
C LEU A 230 -7.86 -2.03 21.60
N GLU A 231 -8.19 -1.18 22.56
CA GLU A 231 -9.52 -0.64 22.76
C GLU A 231 -9.42 0.85 23.11
N VAL A 232 -10.23 1.67 22.46
CA VAL A 232 -10.35 3.10 22.73
C VAL A 232 -11.62 3.34 23.51
N LYS A 233 -11.46 3.84 24.75
CA LYS A 233 -12.54 4.21 25.67
C LYS A 233 -12.26 5.59 26.28
N PRO A 234 -12.68 6.68 25.63
CA PRO A 234 -12.47 8.03 26.17
C PRO A 234 -13.29 8.24 27.45
N SER A 235 -12.66 8.80 28.50
CA SER A 235 -13.29 8.98 29.81
C SER A 235 -14.09 10.28 29.98
N LEU A 236 -14.16 11.14 28.94
CA LEU A 236 -14.73 12.50 29.04
C LEU A 236 -15.76 12.77 27.94
N GLY A 237 -16.99 13.09 28.33
CA GLY A 237 -18.08 13.54 27.45
C GLY A 237 -18.93 12.42 26.86
N ASN A 238 -20.06 12.79 26.23
CA ASN A 238 -20.98 11.90 25.50
C ASN A 238 -20.26 11.33 24.26
N THR A 239 -19.40 10.33 24.47
CA THR A 239 -18.35 9.89 23.54
C THR A 239 -18.50 8.43 23.11
N ASP A 240 -19.71 7.89 23.15
CA ASP A 240 -20.00 6.58 22.54
C ASP A 240 -19.52 6.56 21.06
N ALA A 241 -19.62 7.70 20.36
CA ALA A 241 -19.12 7.87 18.99
C ALA A 241 -17.58 7.85 18.83
N LEU A 242 -16.83 8.01 19.93
CA LEU A 242 -15.36 7.96 19.97
C LEU A 242 -14.85 6.72 20.74
N SER A 243 -15.73 5.77 21.04
CA SER A 243 -15.34 4.48 21.59
C SER A 243 -15.19 3.46 20.44
N ALA A 244 -14.10 2.70 20.45
CA ALA A 244 -13.90 1.62 19.48
C ALA A 244 -13.27 0.42 20.17
N ARG A 245 -13.83 -0.76 19.91
CA ARG A 245 -13.21 -2.04 20.24
C ARG A 245 -12.95 -2.79 18.95
N VAL A 246 -11.68 -3.03 18.64
CA VAL A 246 -11.29 -3.76 17.42
C VAL A 246 -11.21 -5.25 17.75
N ASN A 247 -12.36 -5.91 17.87
CA ASN A 247 -12.46 -7.33 18.25
C ASN A 247 -12.98 -8.24 17.13
N PHE A 248 -12.74 -7.84 15.87
CA PHE A 248 -13.10 -8.60 14.67
C PHE A 248 -11.91 -8.62 13.72
N ASP A 249 -11.92 -9.58 12.79
CA ASP A 249 -10.95 -9.61 11.70
C ASP A 249 -11.35 -8.61 10.60
N PRO A 250 -10.60 -7.51 10.38
CA PRO A 250 -10.96 -6.52 9.37
C PRO A 250 -10.84 -7.06 7.93
N TYR A 251 -10.11 -8.16 7.71
CA TYR A 251 -10.05 -8.82 6.41
C TYR A 251 -11.34 -9.56 6.05
N GLU A 252 -12.13 -9.96 7.04
CA GLU A 252 -13.39 -10.72 6.87
C GLU A 252 -14.63 -9.86 7.18
N ALA A 253 -14.46 -8.55 7.34
CA ALA A 253 -15.56 -7.65 7.69
C ALA A 253 -16.66 -7.65 6.61
N ASN A 254 -17.92 -7.70 7.04
CA ASN A 254 -19.06 -7.65 6.13
C ASN A 254 -19.41 -6.20 5.74
N GLY A 255 -18.60 -5.62 4.86
CA GLY A 255 -18.75 -4.26 4.37
C GLY A 255 -17.78 -3.27 5.04
N ILE A 256 -17.75 -2.05 4.52
CA ILE A 256 -16.82 -1.00 4.99
C ILE A 256 -17.23 -0.39 6.34
N ARG A 257 -18.52 -0.47 6.70
CA ARG A 257 -19.04 0.24 7.88
C ARG A 257 -18.37 -0.20 9.20
N PRO A 258 -18.27 -1.51 9.52
CA PRO A 258 -17.56 -1.94 10.73
C PRO A 258 -16.09 -1.49 10.77
N ILE A 259 -15.42 -1.47 9.62
CA ILE A 259 -14.04 -1.00 9.49
C ILE A 259 -13.94 0.49 9.86
N ILE A 260 -14.82 1.33 9.31
CA ILE A 260 -14.82 2.78 9.57
C ILE A 260 -15.21 3.11 11.02
N ASP A 261 -16.21 2.42 11.56
CA ASP A 261 -16.64 2.59 12.95
C ASP A 261 -15.52 2.27 13.95
N ALA A 262 -14.66 1.28 13.62
CA ALA A 262 -13.47 0.98 14.40
C ALA A 262 -12.31 1.95 14.13
N TRP A 263 -12.12 2.34 12.87
CA TRP A 263 -10.99 3.15 12.42
C TRP A 263 -11.01 4.58 12.96
N LEU A 264 -12.15 5.28 12.87
CA LEU A 264 -12.21 6.71 13.19
C LEU A 264 -11.84 7.00 14.66
N PRO A 265 -12.36 6.26 15.67
CA PRO A 265 -11.95 6.49 17.05
C PRO A 265 -10.51 6.04 17.32
N PHE A 266 -10.10 4.93 16.71
CA PHE A 266 -8.73 4.41 16.82
C PHE A 266 -7.71 5.44 16.32
N VAL A 267 -7.89 5.94 15.11
CA VAL A 267 -6.96 6.88 14.49
C VAL A 267 -6.94 8.22 15.19
N PHE A 268 -8.09 8.69 15.70
CA PHE A 268 -8.15 9.89 16.54
C PHE A 268 -7.28 9.74 17.79
N ALA A 269 -7.41 8.62 18.51
CA ALA A 269 -6.59 8.33 19.69
C ALA A 269 -5.10 8.23 19.34
N MET A 270 -4.75 7.53 18.26
CA MET A 270 -3.36 7.38 17.82
C MET A 270 -2.73 8.70 17.39
N ASN A 271 -3.47 9.58 16.71
CA ASN A 271 -3.00 10.91 16.37
C ASN A 271 -2.76 11.75 17.64
N CYS A 272 -3.64 11.67 18.64
CA CYS A 272 -3.42 12.32 19.95
C CYS A 272 -2.16 11.81 20.65
N VAL A 273 -1.95 10.49 20.69
CA VAL A 273 -0.75 9.87 21.28
C VAL A 273 0.51 10.33 20.55
N ASN A 274 0.51 10.35 19.21
CA ASN A 274 1.64 10.83 18.43
C ASN A 274 1.97 12.30 18.72
N ARG A 275 0.96 13.19 18.74
CA ARG A 275 1.16 14.60 19.08
C ARG A 275 1.72 14.79 20.48
N ALA A 276 1.30 13.99 21.45
CA ALA A 276 1.84 14.03 22.82
C ALA A 276 3.33 13.65 22.88
N MET A 277 3.78 12.79 21.97
CA MET A 277 5.20 12.41 21.82
C MET A 277 6.00 13.38 20.93
N GLY A 278 5.40 14.49 20.48
CA GLY A 278 6.04 15.46 19.59
C GLY A 278 6.11 15.04 18.13
N ASN A 279 5.41 13.96 17.75
CA ASN A 279 5.31 13.49 16.38
C ASN A 279 4.10 14.11 15.65
N ARG A 280 4.13 14.05 14.32
CA ARG A 280 2.97 14.40 13.49
C ARG A 280 1.88 13.34 13.64
N ASP A 281 0.67 13.69 13.22
CA ASP A 281 -0.43 12.74 13.12
C ASP A 281 0.01 11.48 12.36
N LEU A 282 -0.30 10.31 12.93
CA LEU A 282 -0.01 9.01 12.33
C LEU A 282 -0.69 8.89 10.96
N TYR A 283 -1.92 9.40 10.91
CA TYR A 283 -2.77 9.41 9.73
C TYR A 283 -3.40 10.81 9.61
N PRO A 284 -2.76 11.71 8.86
CA PRO A 284 -3.17 13.11 8.72
C PRO A 284 -4.25 13.34 7.64
N PHE A 285 -5.11 12.35 7.40
CA PHE A 285 -6.08 12.38 6.29
C PHE A 285 -7.52 12.44 6.80
N VAL A 286 -8.37 13.10 6.03
CA VAL A 286 -9.80 13.26 6.33
C VAL A 286 -10.58 12.24 5.51
N LEU A 287 -11.38 11.42 6.18
CA LEU A 287 -12.29 10.47 5.52
C LEU A 287 -13.68 11.09 5.42
N SER A 288 -13.92 11.85 4.35
CA SER A 288 -15.24 12.39 4.04
C SER A 288 -16.23 11.26 3.68
N PRO A 289 -17.56 11.53 3.67
CA PRO A 289 -18.53 10.55 3.20
C PRO A 289 -18.24 10.01 1.79
N ALA A 290 -17.74 10.86 0.88
CA ALA A 290 -17.36 10.43 -0.48
C ALA A 290 -16.13 9.52 -0.46
N VAL A 291 -15.10 9.83 0.32
CA VAL A 291 -13.92 8.97 0.47
C VAL A 291 -14.31 7.62 1.11
N ILE A 292 -15.21 7.61 2.08
CA ILE A 292 -15.71 6.36 2.69
C ILE A 292 -16.46 5.50 1.66
N GLN A 293 -17.22 6.10 0.74
CA GLN A 293 -17.85 5.35 -0.35
C GLN A 293 -16.82 4.73 -1.28
N LYS A 294 -15.76 5.47 -1.65
CA LYS A 294 -14.64 4.96 -2.45
C LYS A 294 -13.92 3.81 -1.74
N LEU A 295 -13.64 3.93 -0.44
CA LEU A 295 -13.08 2.85 0.38
C LEU A 295 -14.02 1.62 0.38
N GLY A 296 -15.33 1.85 0.41
CA GLY A 296 -16.34 0.79 0.29
C GLY A 296 -16.30 0.08 -1.06
N PHE A 297 -16.10 0.82 -2.15
CA PHE A 297 -15.91 0.24 -3.48
C PHE A 297 -14.66 -0.65 -3.52
N ILE A 298 -13.51 -0.19 -2.99
CA ILE A 298 -12.30 -1.02 -2.92
C ILE A 298 -12.55 -2.27 -2.06
N HIS A 299 -13.22 -2.12 -0.92
CA HIS A 299 -13.59 -3.25 -0.06
C HIS A 299 -14.43 -4.27 -0.82
N ASP A 300 -15.47 -3.87 -1.53
CA ASP A 300 -16.29 -4.80 -2.32
C ASP A 300 -15.51 -5.40 -3.49
N LEU A 301 -14.61 -4.65 -4.11
CA LEU A 301 -13.80 -5.12 -5.24
C LEU A 301 -12.87 -6.26 -4.82
N VAL A 302 -12.15 -6.12 -3.69
CA VAL A 302 -11.25 -7.18 -3.20
C VAL A 302 -11.99 -8.42 -2.71
N HIS A 303 -13.28 -8.30 -2.40
CA HIS A 303 -14.15 -9.43 -2.03
C HIS A 303 -14.96 -9.99 -3.22
N GLY A 304 -14.78 -9.46 -4.44
CA GLY A 304 -15.51 -9.91 -5.62
C GLY A 304 -17.01 -9.61 -5.60
N ARG A 305 -17.43 -8.52 -4.94
CA ARG A 305 -18.84 -8.11 -4.76
C ARG A 305 -19.30 -6.96 -5.64
N VAL A 306 -18.40 -6.36 -6.43
CA VAL A 306 -18.71 -5.37 -7.48
C VAL A 306 -19.17 -6.09 -8.74
#